data_AF-A0A9E2KWL7-F1
#
_entry.id   AF-A0A9E2KWL7-F1
#
_cell.length_a   1.000
_cell.length_b   1.000
_cell.length_c   1.000
_cell.angle_alpha   90.00
_cell.angle_beta   90.00
_cell.angle_gamma   90.00
#
_symmetry.space_group_name_H-M   'P 1'
#
loop_
_entity.id
_entity.type
_entity.pdbx_description
1 polymer ?
#
loop_
_entity_poly.entity_id
_entity_poly.type
_entity_poly.pdbx_seq_one_letter_code
_entity_poly.pdbx_strand_id
1 'polypeptide(L)'
;MRRPEFLAALDFLYEKLEKNNVEISKLSFKQRFLINLNLLFNFFRLPFSIEVSTKNMNEIEKEIFKLKRLYYYKKNIDDKYDKLQDKYNDLDYDISYWQNYPNLQKEAFEKRNITRKLTKEEIEQKTKYVIKLVGLEGKEDKYPHDLSGGMQQRVALARSIVIETEILLLDEPLGALDAKVRKQLQDEIKRLHKELGLTFILVTHDQEEALMLSDKIVVMSEGKIEQIGTPNEIYDTPQNLWVANFIGRANILNGVMKENDVVEFYDVVTNVKTQENIHTNDKVKIIIRPEDIDIVKNKKGVLNNVEILDVIYKGLLYDIKCKYNENIINVESTDNIEIGSIVGLKFDLSDIHLIKDKNNE
;
A
#
# COMPACT_ATOMS: atom_id res chain seq x y z
N MET A 1 -1.76 -11.30 8.08
CA MET A 1 -1.75 -11.69 9.51
C MET A 1 -1.26 -13.12 9.69
N ARG A 2 -0.15 -13.36 10.39
CA ARG A 2 0.30 -14.73 10.75
C ARG A 2 -0.51 -15.19 11.97
N ARG A 3 -1.01 -16.43 11.96
CA ARG A 3 -1.80 -16.99 13.08
C ARG A 3 -0.96 -17.11 14.36
N PRO A 4 -1.43 -16.64 15.53
CA PRO A 4 -0.72 -16.72 16.81
C PRO A 4 -0.31 -18.14 17.22
N GLU A 5 -1.09 -19.16 16.87
CA GLU A 5 -0.79 -20.55 17.28
C GLU A 5 0.42 -21.13 16.53
N PHE A 6 0.67 -20.67 15.29
CA PHE A 6 1.85 -21.07 14.53
C PHE A 6 3.13 -20.49 15.14
N LEU A 7 3.10 -19.24 15.61
CA LEU A 7 4.23 -18.61 16.28
C LEU A 7 4.54 -19.30 17.61
N ALA A 8 3.51 -19.65 18.40
CA ALA A 8 3.70 -20.37 19.66
C ALA A 8 4.26 -21.80 19.46
N ALA A 9 3.83 -22.51 18.41
CA ALA A 9 4.38 -23.82 18.03
C ALA A 9 5.86 -23.73 17.63
N LEU A 10 6.21 -22.64 16.94
CA LEU A 10 7.55 -22.34 16.48
C LEU A 10 8.48 -22.04 17.65
N ASP A 11 8.04 -21.18 18.57
CA ASP A 11 8.78 -20.81 19.78
C ASP A 11 9.02 -22.03 20.68
N PHE A 12 8.03 -22.90 20.85
CA PHE A 12 8.19 -24.13 21.63
C PHE A 12 9.20 -25.12 21.05
N LEU A 13 9.23 -25.29 19.72
CA LEU A 13 10.14 -26.22 19.06
C LEU A 13 11.56 -25.65 19.03
N TYR A 14 11.70 -24.33 18.89
CA TYR A 14 12.95 -23.62 19.03
C TYR A 14 13.53 -23.70 20.44
N GLU A 15 12.71 -23.54 21.48
CA GLU A 15 13.12 -23.75 22.87
C GLU A 15 13.62 -25.20 23.12
N LYS A 16 13.00 -26.19 22.46
CA LYS A 16 13.37 -27.60 22.59
C LYS A 16 14.64 -27.97 21.81
N LEU A 17 14.91 -27.29 20.69
CA LEU A 17 16.15 -27.45 19.92
C LEU A 17 17.34 -26.83 20.68
N GLU A 18 17.14 -25.66 21.29
CA GLU A 18 18.14 -25.04 22.15
C GLU A 18 18.45 -25.89 23.39
N LYS A 19 17.42 -26.48 24.02
CA LYS A 19 17.61 -27.47 25.11
C LYS A 19 18.37 -28.74 24.72
N ASN A 20 18.49 -29.04 23.42
CA ASN A 20 19.27 -30.17 22.88
C ASN A 20 20.61 -29.73 22.24
N ASN A 21 21.13 -28.54 22.58
CA ASN A 21 22.37 -27.96 22.05
C ASN A 21 22.37 -27.74 20.51
N VAL A 22 21.20 -27.65 19.88
CA VAL A 22 21.09 -27.27 18.47
C VAL A 22 20.81 -25.78 18.39
N GLU A 23 21.86 -25.00 18.15
CA GLU A 23 21.75 -23.56 17.93
C GLU A 23 20.96 -23.27 16.65
N ILE A 24 19.82 -22.60 16.79
CA ILE A 24 18.93 -22.27 15.67
C ILE A 24 19.69 -21.47 14.62
N SER A 25 20.56 -20.56 15.04
CA SER A 25 21.48 -19.74 14.22
C SER A 25 22.38 -20.56 13.27
N LYS A 26 22.64 -21.84 13.57
CA LYS A 26 23.49 -22.76 12.77
C LYS A 26 22.73 -23.61 11.76
N LEU A 27 21.40 -23.52 11.70
CA LEU A 27 20.57 -24.26 10.74
C LEU A 27 20.52 -23.57 9.38
N SER A 28 20.84 -24.31 8.31
CA SER A 28 20.74 -23.83 6.92
C SER A 28 19.30 -23.48 6.53
N PHE A 29 19.15 -22.63 5.53
CA PHE A 29 17.85 -22.21 4.98
C PHE A 29 16.95 -23.40 4.63
N LYS A 30 17.52 -24.43 3.99
CA LYS A 30 16.83 -25.68 3.62
C LYS A 30 16.28 -26.45 4.83
N GLN A 31 17.03 -26.48 5.93
CA GLN A 31 16.63 -27.20 7.15
C GLN A 31 15.48 -26.49 7.88
N ARG A 32 15.50 -25.16 7.97
CA ARG A 32 14.41 -24.39 8.59
C ARG A 32 13.13 -24.44 7.76
N PHE A 33 13.26 -24.43 6.43
CA PHE A 33 12.12 -24.58 5.51
C PHE A 33 11.38 -25.92 5.72
N LEU A 34 12.13 -27.01 5.89
CA LEU A 34 11.57 -28.34 6.16
C LEU A 34 10.92 -28.46 7.55
N ILE A 35 11.45 -27.79 8.57
CA ILE A 35 10.90 -27.78 9.94
C ILE A 35 9.55 -27.06 9.97
N ASN A 36 9.46 -25.88 9.34
CA ASN A 36 8.23 -25.10 9.24
C ASN A 36 7.11 -25.87 8.53
N LEU A 37 7.48 -26.64 7.50
CA LEU A 37 6.54 -27.47 6.75
C LEU A 37 5.96 -28.61 7.61
N ASN A 38 6.75 -29.18 8.53
CA ASN A 38 6.35 -30.31 9.36
C ASN A 38 5.49 -29.92 10.58
N LEU A 39 5.72 -28.74 11.17
CA LEU A 39 4.96 -28.21 12.32
C LEU A 39 3.50 -27.92 12.00
N LEU A 40 3.22 -27.46 10.77
CA LEU A 40 1.86 -27.22 10.27
C LEU A 40 0.98 -28.48 10.27
N PHE A 41 1.57 -29.69 10.27
CA PHE A 41 0.81 -30.95 10.19
C PHE A 41 0.39 -31.54 11.55
N ASN A 42 1.03 -31.15 12.67
CA ASN A 42 0.88 -31.84 13.95
C ASN A 42 0.00 -31.12 14.99
N PHE A 43 -0.39 -29.86 14.78
CA PHE A 43 -0.92 -28.99 15.84
C PHE A 43 -2.42 -29.15 16.21
N PHE A 44 -3.11 -30.21 15.79
CA PHE A 44 -4.54 -30.41 16.09
C PHE A 44 -4.77 -31.60 17.06
N ARG A 45 -4.83 -31.40 18.40
CA ARG A 45 -5.53 -32.29 19.38
C ARG A 45 -5.61 -31.78 20.86
N LEU A 46 -6.82 -31.36 21.28
CA LEU A 46 -7.62 -31.43 22.56
C LEU A 46 -7.13 -30.96 23.98
N PRO A 47 -8.04 -30.40 24.85
CA PRO A 47 -7.82 -30.14 26.30
C PRO A 47 -8.91 -30.70 27.31
N PHE A 48 -8.70 -30.52 28.64
CA PHE A 48 -9.64 -30.78 29.78
C PHE A 48 -9.40 -29.83 31.00
N SER A 49 -10.39 -29.61 31.90
CA SER A 49 -10.46 -28.55 32.98
C SER A 49 -11.29 -28.93 34.24
N ILE A 50 -11.08 -28.32 35.46
CA ILE A 50 -11.99 -28.34 36.68
C ILE A 50 -11.81 -27.11 37.67
N GLU A 51 -12.86 -26.69 38.43
CA GLU A 51 -13.02 -25.59 39.46
C GLU A 51 -13.48 -26.04 40.91
N VAL A 52 -13.42 -25.16 41.97
CA VAL A 52 -13.94 -25.38 43.38
C VAL A 52 -14.47 -24.08 44.12
N SER A 53 -15.29 -24.23 45.21
CA SER A 53 -16.28 -23.33 45.89
C SER A 53 -15.96 -22.76 47.32
N THR A 54 -16.70 -21.73 47.81
CA THR A 54 -16.47 -20.90 49.04
C THR A 54 -17.63 -20.86 50.08
N LYS A 55 -17.51 -21.52 51.26
CA LYS A 55 -18.62 -21.62 52.27
C LYS A 55 -18.38 -20.97 53.66
N ASN A 56 -17.17 -20.51 54.01
CA ASN A 56 -16.80 -20.15 55.40
C ASN A 56 -16.17 -18.74 55.59
N MET A 57 -16.76 -17.66 55.05
CA MET A 57 -16.17 -16.31 55.13
C MET A 57 -16.80 -15.39 56.21
N ASN A 58 -15.99 -14.57 56.91
CA ASN A 58 -16.39 -13.60 57.95
C ASN A 58 -16.99 -12.28 57.37
N GLU A 59 -17.49 -11.33 58.18
CA GLU A 59 -18.22 -10.14 57.66
C GLU A 59 -17.38 -9.23 56.77
N ILE A 60 -16.10 -9.01 57.11
CA ILE A 60 -15.17 -8.24 56.27
C ILE A 60 -14.84 -9.02 54.99
N GLU A 61 -14.66 -10.35 55.07
CA GLU A 61 -14.45 -11.21 53.89
C GLU A 61 -15.69 -11.31 53.01
N LYS A 62 -16.89 -11.27 53.58
CA LYS A 62 -18.15 -11.17 52.83
C LYS A 62 -18.24 -9.84 52.12
N GLU A 63 -17.85 -8.73 52.76
CA GLU A 63 -17.84 -7.41 52.12
C GLU A 63 -16.74 -7.31 51.05
N ILE A 64 -15.56 -7.90 51.26
CA ILE A 64 -14.50 -8.04 50.25
C ILE A 64 -14.96 -8.97 49.11
N PHE A 65 -15.65 -10.07 49.39
CA PHE A 65 -16.18 -10.97 48.37
C PHE A 65 -17.30 -10.31 47.57
N LYS A 66 -18.13 -9.47 48.22
CA LYS A 66 -19.19 -8.68 47.61
C LYS A 66 -18.62 -7.53 46.77
N LEU A 67 -17.59 -6.84 47.23
CA LEU A 67 -16.84 -5.83 46.46
C LEU A 67 -16.08 -6.47 45.30
N LYS A 68 -15.46 -7.64 45.50
CA LYS A 68 -14.84 -8.44 44.42
C LYS A 68 -15.88 -8.92 43.42
N ARG A 69 -17.07 -9.31 43.87
CA ARG A 69 -18.19 -9.71 43.01
C ARG A 69 -18.75 -8.51 42.26
N LEU A 70 -18.85 -7.33 42.86
CA LEU A 70 -19.26 -6.09 42.20
C LEU A 70 -18.21 -5.60 41.20
N TYR A 71 -16.91 -5.70 41.53
CA TYR A 71 -15.82 -5.45 40.59
C TYR A 71 -15.82 -6.49 39.45
N TYR A 72 -16.10 -7.76 39.74
CA TYR A 72 -16.24 -8.82 38.74
C TYR A 72 -17.49 -8.63 37.87
N TYR A 73 -18.59 -8.09 38.41
CA TYR A 73 -19.79 -7.73 37.64
C TYR A 73 -19.57 -6.48 36.79
N LYS A 74 -18.90 -5.44 37.31
CA LYS A 74 -18.51 -4.26 36.54
C LYS A 74 -17.54 -4.65 35.43
N LYS A 75 -16.49 -5.43 35.75
CA LYS A 75 -15.59 -6.02 34.77
C LYS A 75 -16.34 -6.90 33.77
N ASN A 76 -17.35 -7.67 34.18
CA ASN A 76 -18.17 -8.42 33.21
C ASN A 76 -19.08 -7.54 32.36
N ILE A 77 -19.49 -6.35 32.82
CA ILE A 77 -20.26 -5.39 32.01
C ILE A 77 -19.33 -4.70 31.02
N ASP A 78 -18.15 -4.28 31.47
CA ASP A 78 -17.10 -3.70 30.62
C ASP A 78 -16.59 -4.77 29.62
N ASP A 79 -16.27 -5.98 30.07
CA ASP A 79 -15.94 -7.14 29.22
C ASP A 79 -17.12 -7.54 28.31
N LYS A 80 -18.39 -7.25 28.67
CA LYS A 80 -19.55 -7.56 27.82
C LYS A 80 -19.80 -6.45 26.81
N TYR A 81 -19.51 -5.20 27.16
CA TYR A 81 -19.47 -4.07 26.24
C TYR A 81 -18.32 -4.25 25.26
N ASP A 82 -17.12 -4.56 25.74
CA ASP A 82 -15.93 -4.88 24.95
C ASP A 82 -16.17 -6.15 24.12
N LYS A 83 -16.81 -7.20 24.64
CA LYS A 83 -17.21 -8.37 23.82
C LYS A 83 -18.33 -8.07 22.83
N LEU A 84 -19.20 -7.09 23.09
CA LEU A 84 -20.23 -6.67 22.14
C LEU A 84 -19.61 -5.79 21.04
N GLN A 85 -18.64 -4.95 21.40
CA GLN A 85 -17.83 -4.15 20.49
C GLN A 85 -16.92 -5.06 19.65
N ASP A 86 -16.27 -6.05 20.26
CA ASP A 86 -15.52 -7.11 19.59
C ASP A 86 -16.44 -7.99 18.77
N LYS A 87 -17.68 -8.30 19.21
CA LYS A 87 -18.67 -8.97 18.35
C LYS A 87 -19.12 -8.12 17.17
N TYR A 88 -19.17 -6.80 17.33
CA TYR A 88 -19.55 -5.87 16.28
C TYR A 88 -18.40 -5.71 15.26
N ASN A 89 -17.17 -5.64 15.75
CA ASN A 89 -15.94 -5.66 14.95
C ASN A 89 -15.71 -7.03 14.30
N ASP A 90 -16.02 -8.11 15.01
CA ASP A 90 -16.04 -9.47 14.49
C ASP A 90 -17.21 -9.65 13.53
N LEU A 91 -18.37 -9.00 13.66
CA LEU A 91 -19.47 -9.11 12.69
C LEU A 91 -19.04 -8.64 11.29
N ASP A 92 -18.13 -7.66 11.18
CA ASP A 92 -17.53 -7.24 9.91
C ASP A 92 -16.47 -8.25 9.37
N TYR A 93 -15.97 -9.18 10.20
CA TYR A 93 -15.00 -10.23 9.81
C TYR A 93 -15.56 -11.68 9.80
N ASP A 94 -16.57 -12.00 10.62
CA ASP A 94 -17.15 -13.32 10.89
C ASP A 94 -18.26 -13.68 9.90
N ILE A 95 -18.92 -12.69 9.27
CA ILE A 95 -19.85 -12.96 8.17
C ILE A 95 -19.11 -13.63 7.00
N SER A 96 -17.80 -13.39 6.85
CA SER A 96 -16.93 -14.05 5.88
C SER A 96 -16.39 -15.41 6.35
N TYR A 97 -15.95 -15.52 7.61
CA TYR A 97 -15.18 -16.69 8.05
C TYR A 97 -16.04 -17.93 8.31
N TRP A 98 -17.21 -17.82 8.96
CA TRP A 98 -18.04 -19.00 9.26
C TRP A 98 -18.83 -19.53 8.06
N GLN A 99 -19.14 -18.68 7.07
CA GLN A 99 -19.68 -19.12 5.77
C GLN A 99 -18.62 -19.84 4.93
N ASN A 100 -17.34 -19.42 5.03
CA ASN A 100 -16.22 -20.08 4.36
C ASN A 100 -15.58 -21.21 5.17
N TYR A 101 -15.87 -21.37 6.46
CA TYR A 101 -15.28 -22.41 7.30
C TYR A 101 -15.53 -23.83 6.79
N PRO A 102 -16.73 -24.19 6.31
CA PRO A 102 -16.96 -25.48 5.65
C PRO A 102 -16.11 -25.65 4.37
N ASN A 103 -15.93 -24.56 3.59
CA ASN A 103 -15.08 -24.56 2.38
C ASN A 103 -13.59 -24.69 2.74
N LEU A 104 -13.13 -24.01 3.79
CA LEU A 104 -11.75 -24.09 4.30
C LEU A 104 -11.45 -25.47 4.89
N GLN A 105 -12.40 -26.08 5.60
CA GLN A 105 -12.26 -27.45 6.08
C GLN A 105 -12.27 -28.47 4.94
N LYS A 106 -13.12 -28.25 3.92
CA LYS A 106 -13.13 -29.05 2.69
C LYS A 106 -11.80 -28.91 1.95
N GLU A 107 -11.33 -27.69 1.71
CA GLU A 107 -10.04 -27.41 1.05
C GLU A 107 -8.85 -27.99 1.85
N ALA A 108 -8.86 -27.88 3.18
CA ALA A 108 -7.84 -28.51 4.04
C ALA A 108 -7.91 -30.04 3.99
N PHE A 109 -9.11 -30.62 3.90
CA PHE A 109 -9.33 -32.05 3.72
C PHE A 109 -8.84 -32.51 2.34
N GLU A 110 -9.12 -31.76 1.27
CA GLU A 110 -8.65 -32.04 -0.09
C GLU A 110 -7.13 -31.86 -0.18
N LYS A 111 -6.57 -30.83 0.45
CA LYS A 111 -5.11 -30.60 0.56
C LYS A 111 -4.39 -31.69 1.35
N ARG A 112 -5.08 -32.32 2.31
CA ARG A 112 -4.53 -33.37 3.16
C ARG A 112 -4.68 -34.77 2.56
N ASN A 113 -5.80 -35.02 1.87
CA ASN A 113 -6.23 -36.38 1.49
C ASN A 113 -6.36 -36.59 -0.03
N ILE A 114 -6.43 -35.53 -0.84
CA ILE A 114 -6.62 -35.62 -2.29
C ILE A 114 -5.38 -35.14 -3.06
N THR A 115 -4.65 -34.13 -2.57
CA THR A 115 -3.39 -33.72 -3.20
C THR A 115 -2.24 -34.63 -2.78
N ARG A 116 -1.51 -35.11 -3.80
CA ARG A 116 -0.31 -35.92 -3.66
C ARG A 116 0.80 -35.11 -2.97
N LYS A 117 1.51 -35.72 -2.02
CA LYS A 117 2.78 -35.16 -1.50
C LYS A 117 3.80 -35.06 -2.63
N LEU A 118 4.40 -33.89 -2.80
CA LEU A 118 5.47 -33.70 -3.77
C LEU A 118 6.68 -34.59 -3.43
N THR A 119 7.28 -35.17 -4.46
CA THR A 119 8.54 -35.91 -4.31
C THR A 119 9.69 -34.94 -4.04
N LYS A 120 10.80 -35.48 -3.52
CA LYS A 120 12.03 -34.70 -3.30
C LYS A 120 12.52 -34.04 -4.60
N GLU A 121 12.38 -34.74 -5.72
CA GLU A 121 12.76 -34.24 -7.05
C GLU A 121 11.86 -33.09 -7.50
N GLU A 122 10.54 -33.20 -7.32
CA GLU A 122 9.60 -32.11 -7.65
C GLU A 122 9.88 -30.86 -6.80
N ILE A 123 10.17 -31.03 -5.50
CA ILE A 123 10.54 -29.92 -4.61
C ILE A 123 11.83 -29.25 -5.10
N GLU A 124 12.84 -30.04 -5.47
CA GLU A 124 14.11 -29.50 -5.93
C GLU A 124 13.96 -28.77 -7.27
N GLN A 125 13.17 -29.30 -8.20
CA GLN A 125 12.85 -28.65 -9.47
C GLN A 125 12.10 -27.33 -9.27
N LYS A 126 11.05 -27.31 -8.45
CA LYS A 126 10.29 -26.07 -8.15
C LYS A 126 11.17 -25.05 -7.46
N THR A 127 12.01 -25.48 -6.52
CA THR A 127 12.93 -24.58 -5.81
C THR A 127 13.93 -23.95 -6.77
N LYS A 128 14.58 -24.73 -7.64
CA LYS A 128 15.52 -24.22 -8.65
C LYS A 128 14.85 -23.25 -9.62
N TYR A 129 13.65 -23.59 -10.09
CA TYR A 129 12.87 -22.72 -10.96
C TYR A 129 12.61 -21.36 -10.30
N VAL A 130 12.08 -21.34 -9.08
CA VAL A 130 11.75 -20.10 -8.38
C VAL A 130 12.99 -19.29 -8.01
N ILE A 131 14.08 -19.93 -7.58
CA ILE A 131 15.35 -19.24 -7.27
C ILE A 131 15.89 -18.53 -8.52
N LYS A 132 15.86 -19.22 -9.67
CA LYS A 132 16.24 -18.62 -10.96
C LYS A 132 15.32 -17.47 -11.32
N LEU A 133 14.01 -17.66 -11.14
CA LEU A 133 12.97 -16.68 -11.45
C LEU A 133 13.14 -15.36 -10.66
N VAL A 134 13.59 -15.41 -9.41
CA VAL A 134 13.88 -14.22 -8.58
C VAL A 134 15.33 -13.73 -8.67
N GLY A 135 16.15 -14.33 -9.54
CA GLY A 135 17.54 -13.94 -9.76
C GLY A 135 18.50 -14.23 -8.59
N LEU A 136 18.26 -15.30 -7.82
CA LEU A 136 19.09 -15.71 -6.68
C LEU A 136 19.97 -16.94 -6.95
N GLU A 137 20.19 -17.27 -8.23
CA GLU A 137 21.05 -18.39 -8.64
C GLU A 137 22.50 -18.21 -8.11
N GLY A 138 23.08 -19.28 -7.56
CA GLY A 138 24.40 -19.27 -6.90
C GLY A 138 24.41 -18.67 -5.48
N LYS A 139 23.24 -18.40 -4.89
CA LYS A 139 23.07 -17.92 -3.50
C LYS A 139 22.21 -18.86 -2.65
N GLU A 140 21.98 -20.08 -3.12
CA GLU A 140 21.04 -21.04 -2.54
C GLU A 140 21.40 -21.46 -1.11
N ASP A 141 22.70 -21.54 -0.82
CA ASP A 141 23.23 -21.99 0.46
C ASP A 141 23.55 -20.85 1.44
N LYS A 142 23.28 -19.59 1.06
CA LYS A 142 23.57 -18.42 1.92
C LYS A 142 22.56 -18.29 3.05
N TYR A 143 23.02 -17.81 4.21
CA TYR A 143 22.13 -17.46 5.31
C TYR A 143 21.48 -16.10 5.10
N PRO A 144 20.29 -15.83 5.69
CA PRO A 144 19.62 -14.53 5.56
C PRO A 144 20.48 -13.34 5.99
N HIS A 145 21.35 -13.50 6.99
CA HIS A 145 22.27 -12.45 7.44
C HIS A 145 23.41 -12.18 6.45
N ASP A 146 23.68 -13.11 5.52
CA ASP A 146 24.66 -12.96 4.43
C ASP A 146 24.05 -12.35 3.15
N LEU A 147 22.76 -12.03 3.18
CA LEU A 147 22.00 -11.45 2.08
C LEU A 147 21.75 -9.97 2.35
N SER A 148 21.83 -9.15 1.30
CA SER A 148 21.39 -7.75 1.39
C SER A 148 19.87 -7.66 1.61
N GLY A 149 19.37 -6.52 2.08
CA GLY A 149 17.93 -6.31 2.30
C GLY A 149 17.09 -6.62 1.05
N GLY A 150 17.54 -6.18 -0.13
CA GLY A 150 16.87 -6.51 -1.40
C GLY A 150 16.89 -8.02 -1.73
N MET A 151 17.98 -8.73 -1.40
CA MET A 151 18.02 -10.18 -1.56
C MET A 151 17.08 -10.89 -0.59
N GLN A 152 16.95 -10.42 0.65
CA GLN A 152 15.99 -10.96 1.61
C GLN A 152 14.55 -10.79 1.13
N GLN A 153 14.22 -9.67 0.49
CA GLN A 153 12.90 -9.47 -0.11
C GLN A 153 12.66 -10.36 -1.33
N ARG A 154 13.67 -10.58 -2.19
CA ARG A 154 13.59 -11.58 -3.27
C ARG A 154 13.33 -12.99 -2.74
N VAL A 155 13.91 -13.35 -1.59
CA VAL A 155 13.59 -14.61 -0.90
C VAL A 155 12.14 -14.64 -0.40
N ALA A 156 11.63 -13.52 0.14
CA ALA A 156 10.23 -13.44 0.56
C ALA A 156 9.26 -13.60 -0.61
N LEU A 157 9.57 -12.99 -1.75
CA LEU A 157 8.81 -13.11 -2.99
C LEU A 157 8.87 -14.52 -3.59
N ALA A 158 10.05 -15.16 -3.58
CA ALA A 158 10.20 -16.56 -3.97
C ALA A 158 9.29 -17.48 -3.13
N ARG A 159 9.20 -17.22 -1.82
CA ARG A 159 8.36 -18.01 -0.92
C ARG A 159 6.86 -17.86 -1.18
N SER A 160 6.40 -16.72 -1.70
CA SER A 160 4.99 -16.57 -2.05
C SER A 160 4.68 -17.23 -3.40
N ILE A 161 5.58 -17.13 -4.38
CA ILE A 161 5.38 -17.65 -5.74
C ILE A 161 5.46 -19.18 -5.80
N VAL A 162 6.31 -19.82 -4.98
CA VAL A 162 6.48 -21.29 -5.01
C VAL A 162 5.21 -22.09 -4.71
N ILE A 163 4.21 -21.43 -4.11
CA ILE A 163 2.92 -22.04 -3.75
C ILE A 163 1.94 -22.05 -4.94
N GLU A 164 2.31 -21.43 -6.09
CA GLU A 164 1.46 -21.35 -7.29
C GLU A 164 0.07 -20.77 -6.96
N THR A 165 0.05 -19.64 -6.25
CA THR A 165 -1.20 -18.96 -5.88
C THR A 165 -1.79 -18.20 -7.06
N GLU A 166 -3.11 -18.11 -7.15
CA GLU A 166 -3.80 -17.30 -8.18
C GLU A 166 -3.68 -15.79 -7.90
N ILE A 167 -3.56 -15.42 -6.62
CA ILE A 167 -3.46 -14.05 -6.14
C ILE A 167 -2.20 -13.88 -5.30
N LEU A 168 -1.47 -12.78 -5.51
CA LEU A 168 -0.34 -12.36 -4.70
C LEU A 168 -0.64 -11.01 -4.03
N LEU A 169 -0.63 -11.00 -2.70
CA LEU A 169 -0.80 -9.79 -1.89
C LEU A 169 0.56 -9.29 -1.42
N LEU A 170 0.88 -8.03 -1.71
CA LEU A 170 2.14 -7.38 -1.35
C LEU A 170 1.83 -6.13 -0.53
N ASP A 171 2.25 -6.12 0.73
CA ASP A 171 2.04 -5.01 1.66
C ASP A 171 3.35 -4.26 1.89
N GLU A 172 3.44 -3.05 1.34
CA GLU A 172 4.63 -2.19 1.29
C GLU A 172 5.95 -2.95 1.05
N PRO A 173 6.03 -3.79 -0.01
CA PRO A 173 7.18 -4.67 -0.20
C PRO A 173 8.48 -3.90 -0.40
N LEU A 174 8.43 -2.63 -0.82
CA LEU A 174 9.60 -1.84 -1.25
C LEU A 174 10.00 -0.71 -0.28
N GLY A 175 9.22 -0.47 0.78
CA GLY A 175 9.36 0.74 1.61
C GLY A 175 10.74 0.88 2.27
N ALA A 176 11.31 -0.22 2.78
CA ALA A 176 12.57 -0.21 3.54
C ALA A 176 13.86 -0.31 2.69
N LEU A 177 13.77 -0.21 1.36
CA LEU A 177 14.93 -0.38 0.48
C LEU A 177 15.59 0.96 0.10
N ASP A 178 16.89 0.90 -0.24
CA ASP A 178 17.55 2.02 -0.90
C ASP A 178 17.01 2.22 -2.32
N ALA A 179 17.14 3.44 -2.86
CA ALA A 179 16.56 3.82 -4.15
C ALA A 179 17.02 2.94 -5.32
N LYS A 180 18.29 2.49 -5.33
CA LYS A 180 18.84 1.69 -6.42
C LYS A 180 18.28 0.26 -6.37
N VAL A 181 18.25 -0.35 -5.19
CA VAL A 181 17.69 -1.69 -4.98
C VAL A 181 16.18 -1.69 -5.17
N ARG A 182 15.48 -0.64 -4.73
CA ARG A 182 14.05 -0.43 -4.97
C ARG A 182 13.72 -0.51 -6.46
N LYS A 183 14.39 0.30 -7.29
CA LYS A 183 14.18 0.31 -8.75
C LYS A 183 14.41 -1.06 -9.38
N GLN A 184 15.49 -1.74 -9.00
CA GLN A 184 15.76 -3.09 -9.49
C GLN A 184 14.67 -4.11 -9.10
N LEU A 185 14.06 -3.96 -7.92
CA LEU A 185 13.00 -4.86 -7.47
C LEU A 185 11.65 -4.51 -8.11
N GLN A 186 11.36 -3.23 -8.37
CA GLN A 186 10.20 -2.79 -9.16
C GLN A 186 10.20 -3.45 -10.54
N ASP A 187 11.32 -3.35 -11.27
CA ASP A 187 11.48 -3.96 -12.60
C ASP A 187 11.26 -5.48 -12.55
N GLU A 188 11.76 -6.13 -11.49
CA GLU A 188 11.61 -7.56 -11.30
C GLU A 188 10.14 -7.95 -11.02
N ILE A 189 9.46 -7.23 -10.14
CA ILE A 189 8.02 -7.46 -9.84
C ILE A 189 7.19 -7.33 -11.13
N LYS A 190 7.47 -6.31 -11.94
CA LYS A 190 6.78 -6.10 -13.22
C LYS A 190 7.05 -7.22 -14.22
N ARG A 191 8.30 -7.69 -14.30
CA ARG A 191 8.65 -8.88 -15.12
C ARG A 191 7.92 -10.12 -14.64
N LEU A 192 7.94 -10.39 -13.33
CA LEU A 192 7.30 -11.55 -12.72
C LEU A 192 5.79 -11.55 -12.93
N HIS A 193 5.13 -10.40 -12.77
CA HIS A 193 3.71 -10.25 -13.05
C HIS A 193 3.39 -10.65 -14.50
N LYS A 194 4.19 -10.17 -15.46
CA LYS A 194 4.03 -10.49 -16.89
C LYS A 194 4.33 -11.95 -17.23
N GLU A 195 5.34 -12.55 -16.61
CA GLU A 195 5.73 -13.95 -16.88
C GLU A 195 4.78 -14.96 -16.24
N LEU A 196 4.27 -14.67 -15.05
CA LEU A 196 3.42 -15.61 -14.30
C LEU A 196 1.92 -15.44 -14.57
N GLY A 197 1.49 -14.26 -15.02
CA GLY A 197 0.07 -13.98 -15.30
C GLY A 197 -0.85 -14.09 -14.09
N LEU A 198 -0.31 -13.91 -12.88
CA LEU A 198 -1.04 -13.97 -11.62
C LEU A 198 -1.63 -12.60 -11.28
N THR A 199 -2.69 -12.57 -10.48
CA THR A 199 -3.27 -11.30 -10.02
C THR A 199 -2.46 -10.73 -8.86
N PHE A 200 -1.90 -9.53 -9.01
CA PHE A 200 -1.14 -8.85 -7.96
C PHE A 200 -2.00 -7.76 -7.31
N ILE A 201 -2.02 -7.72 -5.98
CA ILE A 201 -2.55 -6.59 -5.19
C ILE A 201 -1.40 -6.02 -4.39
N LEU A 202 -0.97 -4.82 -4.78
CA LEU A 202 0.12 -4.08 -4.14
C LEU A 202 -0.47 -2.94 -3.30
N VAL A 203 -0.11 -2.89 -2.03
CA VAL A 203 -0.37 -1.76 -1.14
C VAL A 203 0.93 -0.99 -0.98
N THR A 204 0.91 0.31 -1.25
CA THR A 204 2.05 1.21 -1.10
C THR A 204 1.58 2.62 -0.76
N HIS A 205 2.42 3.37 -0.06
CA HIS A 205 2.26 4.81 0.12
C HIS A 205 3.08 5.62 -0.89
N ASP A 206 3.89 4.97 -1.73
CA ASP A 206 4.71 5.61 -2.76
C ASP A 206 3.92 5.74 -4.08
N GLN A 207 3.83 6.96 -4.58
CA GLN A 207 3.05 7.31 -5.77
C GLN A 207 3.73 6.81 -7.05
N GLU A 208 5.06 6.90 -7.12
CA GLU A 208 5.82 6.43 -8.29
C GLU A 208 5.67 4.92 -8.44
N GLU A 209 5.71 4.19 -7.32
CA GLU A 209 5.45 2.75 -7.30
C GLU A 209 4.06 2.40 -7.85
N ALA A 210 3.02 3.10 -7.36
CA ALA A 210 1.66 2.88 -7.80
C ALA A 210 1.50 3.11 -9.31
N LEU A 211 2.06 4.22 -9.83
CA LEU A 211 1.98 4.60 -11.23
C LEU A 211 2.77 3.67 -12.16
N MET A 212 3.95 3.19 -11.73
CA MET A 212 4.82 2.38 -12.61
C MET A 212 4.46 0.90 -12.67
N LEU A 213 3.94 0.34 -11.57
CA LEU A 213 3.72 -1.11 -11.43
C LEU A 213 2.28 -1.54 -11.70
N SER A 214 1.31 -0.65 -11.54
CA SER A 214 -0.10 -1.04 -11.52
C SER A 214 -0.76 -0.87 -12.87
N ASP A 215 -1.55 -1.85 -13.29
CA ASP A 215 -2.47 -1.69 -14.41
C ASP A 215 -3.71 -0.85 -13.99
N LYS A 216 -4.06 -0.92 -12.71
CA LYS A 216 -5.18 -0.20 -12.09
C LYS A 216 -4.81 0.20 -10.67
N ILE A 217 -5.16 1.43 -10.30
CA ILE A 217 -4.87 2.04 -9.01
C ILE A 217 -6.18 2.34 -8.30
N VAL A 218 -6.21 2.06 -7.00
CA VAL A 218 -7.27 2.46 -6.07
C VAL A 218 -6.65 3.44 -5.10
N VAL A 219 -7.00 4.72 -5.23
CA VAL A 219 -6.54 5.77 -4.34
C VAL A 219 -7.50 5.86 -3.16
N MET A 220 -6.97 5.84 -1.94
CA MET A 220 -7.77 5.84 -0.72
C MET A 220 -7.31 6.94 0.24
N SER A 221 -8.27 7.54 0.95
CA SER A 221 -8.06 8.51 2.02
C SER A 221 -9.03 8.23 3.16
N GLU A 222 -8.55 8.25 4.42
CA GLU A 222 -9.40 8.06 5.61
C GLU A 222 -10.34 6.84 5.56
N GLY A 223 -9.88 5.75 4.93
CA GLY A 223 -10.66 4.51 4.76
C GLY A 223 -11.73 4.57 3.65
N LYS A 224 -11.82 5.67 2.91
CA LYS A 224 -12.70 5.83 1.74
C LYS A 224 -11.89 5.73 0.45
N ILE A 225 -12.54 5.20 -0.59
CA ILE A 225 -11.98 5.20 -1.95
C ILE A 225 -12.26 6.57 -2.55
N GLU A 226 -11.20 7.28 -2.91
CA GLU A 226 -11.26 8.60 -3.53
C GLU A 226 -11.39 8.49 -5.04
N GLN A 227 -10.62 7.57 -5.66
CA GLN A 227 -10.66 7.34 -7.09
C GLN A 227 -10.17 5.93 -7.43
N ILE A 228 -10.73 5.36 -8.50
CA ILE A 228 -10.26 4.12 -9.11
C ILE A 228 -10.04 4.38 -10.59
N GLY A 229 -8.89 4.01 -11.12
CA GLY A 229 -8.57 4.22 -12.54
C GLY A 229 -7.25 3.59 -12.94
N THR A 230 -6.93 3.69 -14.23
CA THR A 230 -5.57 3.43 -14.75
C THR A 230 -4.59 4.51 -14.24
N PRO A 231 -3.27 4.26 -14.27
CA PRO A 231 -2.28 5.27 -13.89
C PRO A 231 -2.50 6.63 -14.56
N ASN A 232 -2.79 6.62 -15.87
CA ASN A 232 -3.05 7.85 -16.62
C ASN A 232 -4.34 8.54 -16.17
N GLU A 233 -5.42 7.79 -15.95
CA GLU A 233 -6.68 8.39 -15.45
C GLU A 233 -6.51 9.02 -14.06
N ILE A 234 -5.70 8.40 -13.19
CA ILE A 234 -5.39 8.95 -11.86
C ILE A 234 -4.54 10.23 -11.96
N TYR A 235 -3.55 10.24 -12.85
CA TYR A 235 -2.62 11.36 -13.00
C TYR A 235 -3.24 12.53 -13.78
N ASP A 236 -3.75 12.25 -14.98
CA ASP A 236 -4.23 13.26 -15.92
C ASP A 236 -5.65 13.70 -15.55
N THR A 237 -6.53 12.81 -15.09
CA THR A 237 -7.93 13.13 -14.81
C THR A 237 -8.35 12.90 -13.36
N PRO A 238 -7.76 13.63 -12.38
CA PRO A 238 -8.11 13.48 -10.98
C PRO A 238 -9.58 13.88 -10.75
N GLN A 239 -10.33 13.03 -10.04
CA GLN A 239 -11.77 13.22 -9.77
C GLN A 239 -12.05 14.30 -8.72
N ASN A 240 -11.08 14.58 -7.85
CA ASN A 240 -11.20 15.58 -6.82
C ASN A 240 -9.86 16.24 -6.51
N LEU A 241 -9.92 17.37 -5.79
CA LEU A 241 -8.74 18.18 -5.47
C LEU A 241 -7.76 17.44 -4.57
N TRP A 242 -8.25 16.52 -3.74
CA TRP A 242 -7.38 15.73 -2.88
C TRP A 242 -6.53 14.76 -3.72
N VAL A 243 -7.12 14.04 -4.69
CA VAL A 243 -6.37 13.16 -5.60
C VAL A 243 -5.36 13.96 -6.44
N ALA A 244 -5.75 15.14 -6.92
CA ALA A 244 -4.86 16.02 -7.68
C ALA A 244 -3.63 16.49 -6.88
N ASN A 245 -3.81 16.78 -5.60
CA ASN A 245 -2.71 17.15 -4.68
C ASN A 245 -1.93 15.93 -4.19
N PHE A 246 -2.59 14.79 -4.08
CA PHE A 246 -1.98 13.57 -3.59
C PHE A 246 -1.07 12.98 -4.65
N ILE A 247 -1.48 12.91 -5.92
CA ILE A 247 -0.69 12.28 -6.99
C ILE A 247 0.09 13.33 -7.77
N GLY A 248 1.42 13.29 -7.63
CA GLY A 248 2.34 14.20 -8.31
C GLY A 248 2.24 15.64 -7.81
N ARG A 249 2.95 16.54 -8.50
CA ARG A 249 2.83 17.99 -8.23
C ARG A 249 1.78 18.60 -9.15
N ALA A 250 1.14 19.65 -8.67
CA ALA A 250 0.13 20.36 -9.42
C ALA A 250 0.12 21.84 -9.05
N ASN A 251 -0.15 22.69 -10.03
CA ASN A 251 -0.56 24.07 -9.79
C ASN A 251 -2.08 24.12 -9.73
N ILE A 252 -2.62 24.67 -8.64
CA ILE A 252 -4.06 24.82 -8.44
C ILE A 252 -4.39 26.30 -8.47
N LEU A 253 -5.12 26.72 -9.49
CA LEU A 253 -5.54 28.10 -9.71
C LEU A 253 -7.04 28.23 -9.46
N ASN A 254 -7.47 29.38 -8.96
CA ASN A 254 -8.89 29.68 -8.82
C ASN A 254 -9.43 30.25 -10.15
N GLY A 255 -10.54 29.71 -10.62
CA GLY A 255 -11.23 30.19 -11.81
C GLY A 255 -12.74 30.28 -11.64
N VAL A 256 -13.39 30.92 -12.61
CA VAL A 256 -14.84 31.04 -12.70
C VAL A 256 -15.27 30.69 -14.11
N MET A 257 -16.29 29.84 -14.24
CA MET A 257 -16.88 29.54 -15.54
C MET A 257 -17.69 30.74 -16.03
N LYS A 258 -17.33 31.33 -17.17
CA LYS A 258 -18.06 32.45 -17.76
C LYS A 258 -19.23 32.00 -18.61
N GLU A 259 -19.00 30.97 -19.40
CA GLU A 259 -19.96 30.36 -20.32
C GLU A 259 -19.65 28.86 -20.40
N ASN A 260 -20.47 28.10 -21.14
CA ASN A 260 -20.15 26.70 -21.41
C ASN A 260 -18.79 26.62 -22.12
N ASP A 261 -17.91 25.78 -21.60
CA ASP A 261 -16.55 25.58 -22.12
C ASP A 261 -15.65 26.82 -22.07
N VAL A 262 -16.00 27.88 -21.32
CA VAL A 262 -15.17 29.08 -21.18
C VAL A 262 -14.89 29.35 -19.70
N VAL A 263 -13.62 29.27 -19.33
CA VAL A 263 -13.15 29.57 -17.96
C VAL A 263 -12.32 30.85 -17.95
N GLU A 264 -12.56 31.67 -16.93
CA GLU A 264 -11.72 32.82 -16.58
C GLU A 264 -10.88 32.47 -15.34
N PHE A 265 -9.58 32.71 -15.40
CA PHE A 265 -8.69 32.65 -14.25
C PHE A 265 -7.59 33.68 -14.41
N TYR A 266 -7.23 34.32 -13.30
CA TYR A 266 -6.41 35.53 -13.34
C TYR A 266 -6.92 36.54 -14.39
N ASP A 267 -6.08 36.88 -15.37
CA ASP A 267 -6.40 37.80 -16.48
C ASP A 267 -6.61 37.06 -17.82
N VAL A 268 -6.80 35.73 -17.76
CA VAL A 268 -6.92 34.85 -18.93
C VAL A 268 -8.36 34.33 -19.03
N VAL A 269 -8.93 34.42 -20.23
CA VAL A 269 -10.19 33.79 -20.59
C VAL A 269 -9.90 32.80 -21.72
N THR A 270 -10.24 31.53 -21.50
CA THR A 270 -9.92 30.49 -22.48
C THR A 270 -10.96 29.39 -22.55
N ASN A 271 -10.96 28.67 -23.67
CA ASN A 271 -11.84 27.54 -23.88
C ASN A 271 -11.27 26.28 -23.22
N VAL A 272 -12.11 25.51 -22.55
CA VAL A 272 -11.76 24.28 -21.84
C VAL A 272 -12.87 23.27 -22.03
N LYS A 273 -12.54 21.97 -22.07
CA LYS A 273 -13.58 20.94 -22.10
C LYS A 273 -14.24 20.86 -20.73
N THR A 274 -15.50 21.27 -20.63
CA THR A 274 -16.26 21.21 -19.39
C THR A 274 -16.62 19.76 -19.05
N GLN A 275 -16.43 19.37 -17.79
CA GLN A 275 -16.92 18.08 -17.29
C GLN A 275 -18.42 18.16 -17.00
N GLU A 276 -19.10 17.00 -16.98
CA GLU A 276 -20.48 16.91 -16.53
C GLU A 276 -20.60 17.51 -15.10
N ASN A 277 -21.58 18.40 -14.87
CA ASN A 277 -21.91 19.07 -13.60
C ASN A 277 -21.19 20.41 -13.27
N ILE A 278 -20.48 21.01 -14.23
CA ILE A 278 -19.97 22.39 -14.12
C ILE A 278 -20.85 23.31 -14.98
N HIS A 279 -21.39 24.38 -14.37
CA HIS A 279 -22.28 25.33 -15.03
C HIS A 279 -21.68 26.74 -15.08
N THR A 280 -22.27 27.59 -15.92
CA THR A 280 -21.98 29.03 -15.94
C THR A 280 -22.05 29.65 -14.54
N ASN A 281 -21.07 30.48 -14.20
CA ASN A 281 -20.82 31.12 -12.91
C ASN A 281 -20.38 30.20 -11.76
N ASP A 282 -20.17 28.90 -12.01
CA ASP A 282 -19.57 28.04 -10.99
C ASP A 282 -18.11 28.45 -10.73
N LYS A 283 -17.74 28.45 -9.44
CA LYS A 283 -16.33 28.53 -9.04
C LYS A 283 -15.67 27.19 -9.29
N VAL A 284 -14.52 27.23 -9.96
CA VAL A 284 -13.76 26.03 -10.32
C VAL A 284 -12.32 26.16 -9.86
N LYS A 285 -11.70 25.02 -9.57
CA LYS A 285 -10.26 24.87 -9.43
C LYS A 285 -9.71 24.40 -10.77
N ILE A 286 -8.69 25.09 -11.24
CA ILE A 286 -7.95 24.77 -12.46
C ILE A 286 -6.67 24.10 -12.03
N ILE A 287 -6.42 22.92 -12.57
CA ILE A 287 -5.25 22.10 -12.27
C ILE A 287 -4.41 22.05 -13.54
N ILE A 288 -3.14 22.41 -13.40
CA ILE A 288 -2.15 22.33 -14.48
C ILE A 288 -0.89 21.70 -13.88
N ARG A 289 -0.36 20.65 -14.51
CA ARG A 289 0.87 20.02 -14.03
C ARG A 289 2.08 20.91 -14.34
N PRO A 290 3.11 20.96 -13.46
CA PRO A 290 4.29 21.77 -13.71
C PRO A 290 5.00 21.48 -15.04
N GLU A 291 4.98 20.21 -15.47
CA GLU A 291 5.57 19.72 -16.72
C GLU A 291 4.77 20.08 -17.98
N ASP A 292 3.50 20.46 -17.84
CA ASP A 292 2.65 20.91 -18.96
C ASP A 292 2.82 22.42 -19.24
N ILE A 293 3.67 23.10 -18.47
CA ILE A 293 3.91 24.54 -18.61
C ILE A 293 5.25 24.78 -19.30
N ASP A 294 5.19 25.31 -20.51
CA ASP A 294 6.34 25.79 -21.26
C ASP A 294 6.72 27.21 -20.85
N ILE A 295 8.02 27.45 -20.71
CA ILE A 295 8.54 28.82 -20.52
C ILE A 295 8.93 29.41 -21.88
N VAL A 296 8.34 30.57 -22.18
CA VAL A 296 8.55 31.28 -23.43
C VAL A 296 9.00 32.71 -23.18
N LYS A 297 9.45 33.39 -24.24
CA LYS A 297 9.79 34.82 -24.15
C LYS A 297 8.59 35.62 -23.67
N ASN A 298 8.83 36.64 -22.84
CA ASN A 298 7.77 37.53 -22.38
C ASN A 298 6.94 38.07 -23.56
N LYS A 299 5.63 38.19 -23.36
CA LYS A 299 4.58 38.55 -24.35
C LYS A 299 4.24 37.46 -25.38
N LYS A 300 4.81 36.26 -25.28
CA LYS A 300 4.45 35.10 -26.13
C LYS A 300 3.75 33.98 -25.37
N GLY A 301 3.54 34.15 -24.07
CA GLY A 301 2.82 33.18 -23.23
C GLY A 301 1.34 33.49 -23.13
N VAL A 302 0.61 32.54 -22.55
CA VAL A 302 -0.77 32.73 -22.05
C VAL A 302 -0.72 33.65 -20.82
N LEU A 303 0.20 33.38 -19.89
CA LEU A 303 0.55 34.28 -18.79
C LEU A 303 1.84 35.03 -19.16
N ASN A 304 1.87 36.34 -18.97
CA ASN A 304 3.02 37.18 -19.31
C ASN A 304 3.46 38.01 -18.11
N ASN A 305 4.65 38.62 -18.19
CA ASN A 305 5.25 39.34 -17.06
C ASN A 305 5.42 38.47 -15.80
N VAL A 306 5.79 37.20 -16.00
CA VAL A 306 6.03 36.24 -14.93
C VAL A 306 7.48 36.35 -14.48
N GLU A 307 7.72 36.54 -13.18
CA GLU A 307 9.07 36.67 -12.61
C GLU A 307 9.60 35.31 -12.13
N ILE A 308 10.83 34.96 -12.48
CA ILE A 308 11.49 33.74 -11.97
C ILE A 308 12.05 34.02 -10.56
N LEU A 309 11.58 33.29 -9.56
CA LEU A 309 12.02 33.46 -8.16
C LEU A 309 13.13 32.50 -7.78
N ASP A 310 13.06 31.24 -8.23
CA ASP A 310 13.96 30.18 -7.81
C ASP A 310 14.07 29.12 -8.90
N VAL A 311 15.26 28.53 -9.02
CA VAL A 311 15.60 27.52 -10.03
C VAL A 311 16.46 26.44 -9.38
N ILE A 312 15.92 25.23 -9.31
CA ILE A 312 16.59 24.09 -8.68
C ILE A 312 16.88 23.03 -9.74
N TYR A 313 18.15 22.72 -9.94
CA TYR A 313 18.57 21.66 -10.87
C TYR A 313 18.36 20.26 -10.27
N LYS A 314 17.65 19.40 -11.00
CA LYS A 314 17.33 18.00 -10.64
C LYS A 314 17.99 16.96 -11.56
N GLY A 315 19.02 17.35 -12.30
CA GLY A 315 19.72 16.46 -13.24
C GLY A 315 19.24 16.63 -14.68
N LEU A 316 18.11 16.04 -15.06
CA LEU A 316 17.58 16.25 -16.42
C LEU A 316 16.67 17.47 -16.53
N LEU A 317 16.08 17.88 -15.41
CA LEU A 317 15.06 18.93 -15.35
C LEU A 317 15.46 19.99 -14.32
N TYR A 318 14.88 21.16 -14.48
CA TYR A 318 14.89 22.27 -13.55
C TYR A 318 13.49 22.43 -12.97
N ASP A 319 13.43 22.46 -11.64
CA ASP A 319 12.27 22.94 -10.91
C ASP A 319 12.33 24.45 -10.82
N ILE A 320 11.36 25.13 -11.40
CA ILE A 320 11.35 26.58 -11.51
C ILE A 320 10.13 27.12 -10.76
N LYS A 321 10.37 27.99 -9.77
CA LYS A 321 9.30 28.73 -9.10
C LYS A 321 9.13 30.08 -9.76
N CYS A 322 7.94 30.32 -10.24
CA CYS A 322 7.53 31.53 -10.93
C CYS A 322 6.56 32.31 -10.06
N LYS A 323 6.64 33.64 -10.12
CA LYS A 323 5.65 34.56 -9.53
C LYS A 323 4.83 35.20 -10.62
N TYR A 324 3.52 35.07 -10.52
CA TYR A 324 2.56 35.79 -11.33
C TYR A 324 1.57 36.51 -10.43
N ASN A 325 1.59 37.85 -10.49
CA ASN A 325 0.89 38.72 -9.54
C ASN A 325 1.30 38.39 -8.08
N GLU A 326 0.37 37.90 -7.26
CA GLU A 326 0.63 37.46 -5.88
C GLU A 326 0.77 35.93 -5.73
N ASN A 327 0.68 35.18 -6.84
CA ASN A 327 0.61 33.73 -6.84
C ASN A 327 1.94 33.08 -7.25
N ILE A 328 2.17 31.88 -6.74
CA ILE A 328 3.33 31.05 -7.09
C ILE A 328 2.87 29.97 -8.06
N ILE A 329 3.60 29.83 -9.16
CA ILE A 329 3.40 28.79 -10.18
C ILE A 329 4.70 28.00 -10.27
N ASN A 330 4.62 26.68 -10.11
CA ASN A 330 5.76 25.78 -10.28
C ASN A 330 5.79 25.27 -11.71
N VAL A 331 6.96 25.26 -12.32
CA VAL A 331 7.18 24.79 -13.68
C VAL A 331 8.35 23.81 -13.70
N GLU A 332 8.23 22.74 -14.48
CA GLU A 332 9.34 21.82 -14.74
C GLU A 332 9.80 21.99 -16.19
N SER A 333 11.10 22.27 -16.39
CA SER A 333 11.65 22.48 -17.73
C SER A 333 13.03 21.85 -17.88
N THR A 334 13.42 21.55 -19.12
CA THR A 334 14.80 21.13 -19.45
C THR A 334 15.74 22.33 -19.61
N ASP A 335 15.19 23.53 -19.81
CA ASP A 335 15.95 24.74 -20.03
C ASP A 335 16.31 25.44 -18.71
N ASN A 336 17.57 25.87 -18.61
CA ASN A 336 18.00 26.72 -17.50
C ASN A 336 17.60 28.17 -17.75
N ILE A 337 17.05 28.83 -16.73
CA ILE A 337 16.60 30.22 -16.81
C ILE A 337 17.20 31.01 -15.65
N GLU A 338 17.61 32.24 -15.92
CA GLU A 338 18.20 33.11 -14.89
C GLU A 338 17.12 33.60 -13.90
N ILE A 339 17.42 33.47 -12.60
CA ILE A 339 16.59 34.02 -11.52
C ILE A 339 16.46 35.54 -11.70
N GLY A 340 15.25 36.07 -11.50
CA GLY A 340 14.90 37.47 -11.72
C GLY A 340 14.51 37.80 -13.17
N SER A 341 14.61 36.84 -14.10
CA SER A 341 14.14 37.03 -15.47
C SER A 341 12.62 37.19 -15.52
N ILE A 342 12.16 37.99 -16.48
CA ILE A 342 10.73 38.14 -16.79
C ILE A 342 10.41 37.34 -18.05
N VAL A 343 9.51 36.37 -17.91
CA VAL A 343 9.15 35.40 -18.96
C VAL A 343 7.64 35.38 -19.20
N GLY A 344 7.22 34.61 -20.20
CA GLY A 344 5.83 34.18 -20.34
C GLY A 344 5.71 32.68 -20.08
N LEU A 345 4.55 32.25 -19.60
CA LEU A 345 4.21 30.83 -19.45
C LEU A 345 3.16 30.46 -20.50
N LYS A 346 3.38 29.36 -21.20
CA LYS A 346 2.49 28.79 -22.21
C LYS A 346 2.10 27.39 -21.78
N PHE A 347 0.85 27.01 -21.98
CA PHE A 347 0.33 25.65 -21.78
C PHE A 347 -0.82 25.47 -22.76
N ASP A 348 -1.09 24.24 -23.18
CA ASP A 348 -2.20 23.97 -24.09
C ASP A 348 -3.51 23.75 -23.33
N LEU A 349 -4.64 23.94 -24.01
CA LEU A 349 -5.96 23.87 -23.39
C LEU A 349 -6.38 22.43 -23.03
N SER A 350 -5.71 21.44 -23.63
CA SER A 350 -5.85 20.03 -23.30
C SER A 350 -5.33 19.69 -21.92
N ASP A 351 -4.37 20.47 -21.41
CA ASP A 351 -3.58 20.16 -20.22
C ASP A 351 -4.22 20.79 -18.97
N ILE A 352 -5.33 21.51 -19.18
CA ILE A 352 -6.13 22.13 -18.13
C ILE A 352 -7.19 21.14 -17.66
N HIS A 353 -7.13 20.81 -16.37
CA HIS A 353 -8.17 20.02 -15.71
C HIS A 353 -8.99 20.89 -14.76
N LEU A 354 -10.31 20.82 -14.90
CA LEU A 354 -11.25 21.57 -14.07
C LEU A 354 -11.88 20.68 -13.02
N ILE A 355 -11.91 21.16 -11.78
CA ILE A 355 -12.66 20.54 -10.69
C ILE A 355 -13.59 21.58 -10.09
N LYS A 356 -14.86 21.25 -9.92
CA LYS A 356 -15.83 22.13 -9.25
C LYS A 356 -15.40 22.37 -7.81
N ASP A 357 -15.36 23.64 -7.39
CA ASP A 357 -15.00 23.98 -6.01
C ASP A 357 -16.19 23.69 -5.09
N LYS A 358 -16.14 22.54 -4.39
CA LYS A 358 -17.19 22.10 -3.46
C LYS A 358 -17.06 22.74 -2.06
N ASN A 359 -16.09 23.60 -1.81
CA ASN A 359 -15.87 24.24 -0.50
C ASN A 359 -16.90 25.34 -0.15
N ASN A 360 -18.14 25.19 -0.60
CA ASN A 360 -19.29 26.04 -0.31
C ASN A 360 -20.49 25.22 0.19
N GLU A 361 -20.26 24.04 0.78
CA GLU A 361 -21.23 23.31 1.62
C GLU A 361 -20.76 23.27 3.08
#